data_AF-A0A935V2Y1-F1
#
_entry.id   AF-A0A935V2Y1-F1
#
_cell.length_a   1.000
_cell.length_b   1.000
_cell.length_c   1.000
_cell.angle_alpha   90.00
_cell.angle_beta   90.00
_cell.angle_gamma   90.00
#
_symmetry.space_group_name_H-M   'P 1'
#
loop_
_entity.id
_entity.type
_entity.pdbx_description
1 polymer ?
#
loop_
_entity_poly.entity_id
_entity_poly.type
_entity_poly.pdbx_seq_one_letter_code
_entity_poly.pdbx_strand_id
1 'polypeptide(L)'
;MTNPQRALRPRLLVALGAALLAGCLSNPAINDSRELLAAGQTDAAILRLADAVQKNPADNELRSAYHRQRELATSRLLADADNRRAVGNSDEAEALYRRVQRIDEHNPRAATGLAAIGADRRRAALVRKAKPRWRRTSRWPNATRAPCSPRRPATRPRARCCKPCRTGRRRRKSGPWRPRRRRRSRFPWNSATPS
;
A
#
# COMPACT_ATOMS: atom_id res chain seq x y z
N MET A 1 -2.44 -46.67 56.86
CA MET A 1 -1.98 -46.61 55.45
C MET A 1 -2.09 -45.16 54.96
N THR A 2 -1.07 -44.35 55.20
CA THR A 2 -1.00 -42.95 54.74
C THR A 2 -0.63 -42.94 53.26
N ASN A 3 -1.47 -42.30 52.44
CA ASN A 3 -1.34 -42.30 50.98
C ASN A 3 -0.22 -41.32 50.55
N PRO A 4 0.92 -41.79 50.01
CA PRO A 4 2.06 -40.94 49.65
C PRO A 4 1.73 -39.96 48.50
N GLN A 5 0.66 -40.22 47.74
CA GLN A 5 0.20 -39.41 46.61
C GLN A 5 -0.26 -38.00 47.03
N ARG A 6 -0.73 -37.80 48.27
CA ARG A 6 -1.21 -36.48 48.76
C ARG A 6 -0.07 -35.50 49.06
N ALA A 7 1.13 -35.99 49.38
CA ALA A 7 2.28 -35.15 49.69
C ALA A 7 3.04 -34.65 48.44
N LEU A 8 2.89 -35.33 47.29
CA LEU A 8 3.55 -34.94 46.03
C LEU A 8 2.85 -33.76 45.32
N ARG A 9 1.52 -33.67 45.40
CA ARG A 9 0.72 -32.62 44.73
C ARG A 9 1.09 -31.18 45.13
N PRO A 10 1.23 -30.82 46.42
CA PRO A 10 1.61 -29.46 46.79
C PRO A 10 3.06 -29.15 46.38
N ARG A 11 3.97 -30.14 46.41
CA ARG A 11 5.35 -29.98 45.92
C ARG A 11 5.39 -29.72 44.42
N LEU A 12 4.55 -30.40 43.64
CA LEU A 12 4.45 -30.20 42.20
C LEU A 12 3.88 -28.82 41.86
N LEU A 13 2.88 -28.34 42.61
CA LEU A 13 2.30 -27.00 42.44
C LEU A 13 3.28 -25.89 42.82
N VAL A 14 4.04 -26.06 43.90
CA VAL A 14 5.09 -25.11 44.30
C VAL A 14 6.24 -25.09 43.30
N ALA A 15 6.66 -26.26 42.77
CA ALA A 15 7.68 -26.33 41.72
C ALA A 15 7.21 -25.70 40.40
N LEU A 16 5.94 -25.92 40.01
CA LEU A 16 5.34 -25.28 38.85
C LEU A 16 5.24 -23.76 39.03
N GLY A 17 4.85 -23.30 40.23
CA GLY A 17 4.82 -21.89 40.60
C GLY A 17 6.19 -21.23 40.56
N ALA A 18 7.22 -21.90 41.08
CA ALA A 18 8.60 -21.43 41.04
C ALA A 18 9.16 -21.38 39.61
N ALA A 19 8.81 -22.34 38.75
CA ALA A 19 9.18 -22.33 37.33
C ALA A 19 8.52 -21.17 36.56
N LEU A 20 7.28 -20.79 36.92
CA LEU A 20 6.59 -19.61 36.37
C LEU A 20 7.24 -18.28 36.79
N LEU A 21 7.95 -18.25 37.92
CA LEU A 21 8.68 -17.08 38.44
C LEU A 21 10.11 -16.96 37.89
N ALA A 22 10.64 -17.98 37.22
CA ALA A 22 11.99 -17.99 36.67
C ALA A 22 12.16 -17.21 35.34
N GLY A 23 11.09 -16.56 34.84
CA GLY A 23 11.08 -15.83 33.56
C GLY A 23 11.68 -14.43 33.57
N CYS A 24 12.39 -14.01 34.63
CA CYS A 24 12.85 -12.62 34.79
C CYS A 24 14.39 -12.44 34.73
N LEU A 25 15.13 -13.37 34.13
CA LEU A 25 16.54 -13.11 33.79
C LEU A 25 16.60 -12.26 32.52
N SER A 26 16.51 -10.94 32.68
CA SER A 26 16.67 -10.00 31.57
C SER A 26 18.06 -10.15 30.96
N ASN A 27 18.12 -10.56 29.70
CA ASN A 27 19.39 -10.78 28.99
C ASN A 27 20.15 -9.44 28.83
N PRO A 28 21.45 -9.35 29.17
CA PRO A 28 22.21 -8.10 29.08
C PRO A 28 22.18 -7.49 27.66
N ALA A 29 22.18 -8.33 26.62
CA ALA A 29 22.11 -7.84 25.23
C ALA A 29 20.80 -7.11 24.91
N ILE A 30 19.69 -7.49 25.58
CA ILE A 30 18.41 -6.80 25.44
C ILE A 30 18.49 -5.43 26.12
N ASN A 31 19.15 -5.32 27.27
CA ASN A 31 19.36 -4.04 27.95
C ASN A 31 20.23 -3.09 27.13
N ASP A 32 21.37 -3.55 26.61
CA ASP A 32 22.23 -2.78 25.70
C ASP A 32 21.43 -2.24 24.49
N SER A 33 20.58 -3.09 23.91
CA SER A 33 19.75 -2.68 22.77
C SER A 33 18.73 -1.60 23.13
N ARG A 34 18.19 -1.60 24.35
CA ARG A 34 17.25 -0.58 24.83
C ARG A 34 17.95 0.77 24.98
N GLU A 35 19.19 0.77 25.47
CA GLU A 35 20.00 1.99 25.58
C GLU A 35 20.33 2.57 24.19
N LEU A 36 20.71 1.72 23.24
CA LEU A 36 20.95 2.13 21.85
C LEU A 36 19.68 2.70 21.19
N LEU A 37 18.52 2.10 21.47
CA LEU A 37 17.23 2.61 20.99
C LEU A 37 16.88 3.96 21.64
N ALA A 38 17.16 4.13 22.93
CA ALA A 38 16.96 5.40 23.63
C ALA A 38 17.88 6.50 23.07
N ALA A 39 19.09 6.14 22.63
CA ALA A 39 20.01 7.04 21.93
C ALA A 39 19.62 7.32 20.47
N GLY A 40 18.53 6.74 19.95
CA GLY A 40 18.09 6.87 18.56
C GLY A 40 18.87 6.01 17.56
N GLN A 41 19.81 5.19 18.03
CA GLN A 41 20.67 4.36 17.20
C GLN A 41 20.00 3.01 16.89
N THR A 42 18.91 3.06 16.12
CA THR A 42 18.09 1.86 15.83
C THR A 42 18.89 0.78 15.09
N ASP A 43 19.73 1.16 14.13
CA ASP A 43 20.54 0.20 13.36
C ASP A 43 21.57 -0.52 14.25
N ALA A 44 22.22 0.22 15.17
CA ALA A 44 23.17 -0.35 16.12
C ALA A 44 22.48 -1.31 17.10
N ALA A 45 21.28 -0.96 17.58
CA ALA A 45 20.48 -1.82 18.44
C ALA A 45 20.13 -3.16 17.78
N ILE A 46 19.72 -3.12 16.49
CA ILE A 46 19.39 -4.32 15.72
C ILE A 46 20.64 -5.19 15.51
N LEU A 47 21.78 -4.58 15.19
CA LEU A 47 23.04 -5.30 15.02
C LEU A 47 23.46 -5.99 16.32
N ARG A 48 23.37 -5.28 17.45
CA ARG A 48 23.71 -5.82 18.78
C ARG A 48 22.82 -7.03 19.14
N LEU A 49 21.53 -6.96 18.82
CA LEU A 49 20.60 -8.07 18.99
C LEU A 49 20.92 -9.23 18.03
N ALA A 50 21.24 -8.95 16.77
CA ALA A 50 21.60 -9.96 15.78
C ALA A 50 22.84 -10.77 16.22
N ASP A 51 23.87 -10.09 16.69
CA ASP A 51 25.09 -10.72 17.22
C ASP A 51 24.77 -11.62 18.42
N ALA A 52 23.87 -11.18 19.30
CA ALA A 52 23.46 -11.97 20.45
C ALA A 52 22.60 -13.18 20.05
N VAL A 53 21.76 -13.07 19.01
CA VAL A 53 20.98 -14.20 18.47
C VAL A 53 21.91 -15.25 17.90
N GLN A 54 22.96 -14.81 17.18
CA GLN A 54 23.94 -15.72 16.59
C GLN A 54 24.73 -16.49 17.65
N LYS A 55 25.06 -15.84 18.77
CA LYS A 55 25.75 -16.47 19.91
C LYS A 55 24.83 -17.45 20.64
N ASN A 56 23.57 -17.10 20.85
CA ASN A 56 22.61 -17.88 21.64
C ASN A 56 21.28 -18.10 20.88
N PRO A 57 21.23 -19.00 19.88
CA PRO A 57 20.03 -19.22 19.07
C PRO A 57 18.89 -19.93 19.82
N ALA A 58 19.18 -20.54 20.98
CA ALA A 58 18.19 -21.22 21.83
C ALA A 58 17.34 -20.26 22.67
N ASP A 59 17.79 -19.01 22.84
CA ASP A 59 17.07 -18.00 23.62
C ASP A 59 15.91 -17.41 22.80
N ASN A 60 14.69 -17.80 23.17
CA ASN A 60 13.47 -17.32 22.52
C ASN A 60 13.21 -15.84 22.78
N GLU A 61 13.56 -15.32 23.96
CA GLU A 61 13.32 -13.91 24.28
C GLU A 61 14.16 -13.03 23.35
N LEU A 62 15.43 -13.38 23.18
CA LEU A 62 16.38 -12.61 22.38
C LEU A 62 16.04 -12.65 20.89
N ARG A 63 15.63 -13.81 20.36
CA ARG A 63 15.07 -13.93 19.01
C ARG A 63 13.83 -13.07 18.82
N SER A 64 12.91 -13.13 19.79
CA SER A 64 11.68 -12.35 19.72
C SER A 64 11.97 -10.84 19.73
N ALA A 65 12.95 -10.40 20.53
CA ALA A 65 13.39 -9.01 20.59
C ALA A 65 14.01 -8.55 19.27
N TYR A 66 14.92 -9.35 18.69
CA TYR A 66 15.51 -9.08 17.39
C TYR A 66 14.46 -8.93 16.29
N HIS A 67 13.54 -9.90 16.16
CA HIS A 67 12.49 -9.84 15.14
C HIS A 67 11.58 -8.62 15.34
N ARG A 68 11.15 -8.32 16.58
CA ARG A 68 10.34 -7.12 16.85
C ARG A 68 11.04 -5.84 16.40
N GLN A 69 12.31 -5.65 16.74
CA GLN A 69 13.04 -4.44 16.37
C GLN A 69 13.26 -4.34 14.86
N ARG A 70 13.57 -5.47 14.21
CA ARG A 70 13.70 -5.54 12.76
C ARG A 70 12.40 -5.13 12.07
N GLU A 71 11.27 -5.69 12.48
CA GLU A 71 9.96 -5.38 11.88
C GLU A 71 9.53 -3.91 12.13
N LEU A 72 9.87 -3.33 13.28
CA LEU A 72 9.62 -1.91 13.54
C LEU A 72 10.47 -1.01 12.64
N ALA A 73 11.75 -1.35 12.44
CA ALA A 73 12.62 -0.59 11.55
C ALA A 73 12.20 -0.70 10.08
N THR A 74 11.89 -1.92 9.61
CA THR A 74 11.44 -2.14 8.22
C THR A 74 10.10 -1.46 7.96
N SER A 75 9.13 -1.56 8.88
CA SER A 75 7.82 -0.91 8.72
C SER A 75 7.92 0.62 8.65
N ARG A 76 8.77 1.25 9.46
CA ARG A 76 9.04 2.70 9.40
C ARG A 76 9.65 3.10 8.06
N LEU A 77 10.70 2.40 7.63
CA LEU A 77 11.36 2.68 6.34
C LEU A 77 10.42 2.49 5.15
N LEU A 78 9.55 1.46 5.19
CA LEU A 78 8.55 1.22 4.15
C LEU A 78 7.52 2.35 4.10
N ALA A 79 7.01 2.80 5.26
CA ALA A 79 6.07 3.91 5.32
C ALA A 79 6.69 5.21 4.78
N ASP A 80 7.94 5.49 5.14
CA ASP A 80 8.68 6.65 4.60
C ASP A 80 8.86 6.54 3.09
N ALA A 81 9.23 5.35 2.58
CA ALA A 81 9.41 5.10 1.16
C ALA A 81 8.10 5.30 0.37
N ASP A 82 6.99 4.77 0.89
CA ASP A 82 5.66 4.94 0.29
C ASP A 82 5.25 6.41 0.26
N ASN A 83 5.54 7.17 1.33
CA ASN A 83 5.28 8.60 1.38
C ASN A 83 6.12 9.38 0.35
N ARG A 84 7.44 9.10 0.26
CA ARG A 84 8.32 9.73 -0.76
C ARG A 84 7.85 9.41 -2.18
N ARG A 85 7.39 8.18 -2.43
CA ARG A 85 6.81 7.79 -3.72
C ARG A 85 5.52 8.58 -4.01
N ALA A 86 4.64 8.75 -3.01
CA ALA A 86 3.39 9.48 -3.15
C ALA A 86 3.60 10.98 -3.47
N VAL A 87 4.66 11.59 -2.93
CA VAL A 87 5.04 12.99 -3.22
C VAL A 87 5.75 13.13 -4.58
N GLY A 88 6.12 12.02 -5.23
CA GLY A 88 6.79 11.99 -6.53
C GLY A 88 8.32 11.90 -6.46
N ASN A 89 8.90 11.84 -5.26
CA ASN A 89 10.34 11.67 -5.02
C ASN A 89 10.75 10.20 -5.20
N SER A 90 10.68 9.72 -6.45
CA SER A 90 10.91 8.32 -6.79
C SER A 90 12.33 7.83 -6.48
N ASP A 91 13.32 8.73 -6.54
CA ASP A 91 14.73 8.37 -6.29
C ASP A 91 15.01 8.16 -4.80
N GLU A 92 14.47 9.03 -3.94
CA GLU A 92 14.53 8.86 -2.48
C GLU A 92 13.76 7.62 -2.02
N ALA A 93 12.57 7.38 -2.60
CA ALA A 93 11.77 6.20 -2.33
C ALA A 93 12.52 4.91 -2.67
N GLU A 94 13.21 4.87 -3.82
CA GLU A 94 14.03 3.72 -4.22
C GLU A 94 15.18 3.46 -3.23
N ALA A 95 15.87 4.50 -2.77
CA ALA A 95 16.93 4.36 -1.78
C ALA A 95 16.42 3.76 -0.45
N LEU A 96 15.23 4.17 -0.01
CA LEU A 96 14.59 3.63 1.19
C LEU A 96 14.17 2.16 1.02
N TYR A 97 13.57 1.77 -0.12
CA TYR A 97 13.25 0.36 -0.38
C TYR A 97 14.50 -0.52 -0.45
N ARG A 98 15.59 -0.03 -1.06
CA ARG A 98 16.87 -0.76 -1.07
C ARG A 98 17.47 -0.87 0.33
N ARG A 99 17.27 0.12 1.20
CA ARG A 99 17.65 0.02 2.62
C ARG A 99 16.86 -1.07 3.33
N VAL A 100 15.57 -1.21 3.07
CA VAL A 100 14.76 -2.33 3.58
C VAL A 100 15.31 -3.67 3.10
N GLN A 101 15.66 -3.80 1.82
CA GLN A 101 16.26 -5.05 1.29
C GLN A 101 17.60 -5.42 1.92
N ARG A 102 18.38 -4.45 2.42
CA ARG A 102 19.61 -4.74 3.18
C ARG A 102 19.33 -5.34 4.57
N ILE A 103 18.17 -5.04 5.16
CA ILE A 103 17.75 -5.55 6.46
C ILE A 103 17.00 -6.88 6.30
N ASP A 104 16.12 -6.95 5.29
CA ASP A 104 15.27 -8.08 4.96
C ASP A 104 15.20 -8.23 3.43
N GLU A 105 16.08 -9.08 2.88
CA GLU A 105 16.20 -9.32 1.45
C GLU A 105 14.89 -9.83 0.82
N HIS A 106 14.13 -10.63 1.57
CA HIS A 106 12.95 -11.33 1.07
C HIS A 106 11.65 -10.56 1.32
N ASN A 107 11.71 -9.26 1.62
CA ASN A 107 10.51 -8.50 1.92
C ASN A 107 9.64 -8.25 0.67
N PRO A 108 8.41 -8.80 0.61
CA PRO A 108 7.57 -8.67 -0.59
C PRO A 108 7.10 -7.23 -0.82
N ARG A 109 6.96 -6.42 0.24
CA ARG A 109 6.55 -5.01 0.11
C ARG A 109 7.64 -4.16 -0.53
N ALA A 110 8.90 -4.37 -0.16
CA ALA A 110 10.02 -3.64 -0.75
C ALA A 110 10.17 -3.97 -2.25
N ALA A 111 10.08 -5.25 -2.62
CA ALA A 111 10.12 -5.69 -4.01
C ALA A 111 8.97 -5.09 -4.83
N THR A 112 7.75 -5.08 -4.28
CA THR A 112 6.58 -4.47 -4.93
C THR A 112 6.75 -2.96 -5.11
N GLY A 113 7.29 -2.26 -4.12
CA GLY A 113 7.56 -0.82 -4.17
C GLY A 113 8.58 -0.44 -5.26
N LEU A 114 9.67 -1.20 -5.37
CA LEU A 114 10.67 -1.01 -6.43
C LEU A 114 10.10 -1.28 -7.83
N ALA A 115 9.28 -2.33 -7.97
CA ALA A 115 8.61 -2.64 -9.23
C ALA A 115 7.64 -1.51 -9.65
N ALA A 116 6.92 -0.91 -8.68
CA ALA A 116 6.04 0.22 -8.91
C ALA A 116 6.81 1.45 -9.41
N ILE A 117 7.92 1.82 -8.76
CA ILE A 117 8.80 2.92 -9.19
C ILE A 117 9.30 2.69 -10.63
N GLY A 118 9.73 1.46 -10.95
CA GLY A 118 10.14 1.09 -12.29
C GLY A 118 9.02 1.27 -13.32
N ALA A 119 7.77 0.92 -12.96
CA ALA A 119 6.62 1.11 -13.81
C ALA A 119 6.29 2.60 -14.02
N ASP A 120 6.38 3.43 -12.97
CA ASP A 120 6.13 4.87 -13.04
C ASP A 120 7.14 5.58 -13.94
N ARG A 121 8.43 5.22 -13.82
CA ARG A 121 9.48 5.72 -14.73
C ARG A 121 9.21 5.35 -16.19
N ARG A 122 8.78 4.11 -16.46
CA ARG A 122 8.41 3.66 -17.82
C ARG A 122 7.20 4.44 -18.36
N ARG A 123 6.16 4.64 -17.56
CA ARG A 123 4.97 5.44 -17.93
C ARG A 123 5.35 6.88 -18.25
N ALA A 124 6.17 7.51 -17.41
CA ALA A 124 6.64 8.87 -17.63
C ALA A 124 7.45 9.00 -18.94
N ALA A 125 8.30 8.01 -19.25
CA ALA A 125 9.06 7.98 -20.50
C ALA A 125 8.15 7.85 -21.73
N LEU A 126 7.10 7.01 -21.68
CA LEU A 126 6.13 6.86 -22.77
C LEU A 126 5.35 8.16 -23.02
N VAL A 127 4.89 8.84 -21.97
CA VAL A 127 4.20 10.13 -22.08
C VAL A 127 5.11 11.18 -22.71
N ARG A 128 6.38 11.22 -22.31
CA ARG A 128 7.38 12.15 -22.88
C ARG A 128 7.59 11.89 -24.38
N LYS A 129 7.65 10.62 -24.81
CA LYS A 129 7.74 10.25 -26.24
C LYS A 129 6.47 10.56 -27.02
N ALA A 130 5.29 10.54 -26.39
CA ALA A 130 4.02 10.83 -27.03
C ALA A 130 3.73 12.34 -27.19
N LYS A 131 4.19 13.19 -26.25
CA LYS A 131 3.96 14.65 -26.24
C LYS A 131 4.25 15.37 -27.58
N PRO A 132 5.33 15.07 -28.32
CA PRO A 132 5.62 15.72 -29.61
C PRO A 132 4.60 15.36 -30.70
N ARG A 133 4.09 14.13 -30.68
CA ARG A 133 3.13 13.66 -31.69
C ARG A 133 1.78 14.36 -31.52
N TRP A 134 1.32 14.53 -30.28
CA TRP A 134 0.07 15.23 -29.98
C TRP A 134 0.13 16.73 -30.26
N ARG A 135 1.23 17.43 -29.90
CA ARG A 135 1.40 18.87 -30.21
C ARG A 135 1.30 19.18 -31.70
N ARG A 136 1.78 18.27 -32.56
CA ARG A 136 1.67 18.42 -34.02
C ARG A 136 0.24 18.24 -34.52
N THR A 137 -0.57 17.37 -33.89
CA THR A 137 -1.98 17.17 -34.26
C THR A 137 -2.94 18.19 -33.64
N SER A 138 -2.60 18.75 -32.46
CA SER A 138 -3.44 19.73 -31.74
C SER A 138 -3.37 21.14 -32.33
N ARG A 139 -2.50 21.39 -33.32
CA ARG A 139 -2.77 22.41 -34.34
C ARG A 139 -3.89 21.86 -35.24
N TRP A 140 -5.09 21.72 -34.67
CA TRP A 140 -6.31 21.68 -35.45
C TRP A 140 -6.53 23.12 -35.92
N PRO A 141 -6.28 23.47 -37.20
CA PRO A 141 -6.84 24.70 -37.71
C PRO A 141 -8.37 24.57 -37.53
N ASN A 142 -8.96 25.52 -36.82
CA ASN A 142 -10.35 25.94 -36.95
C ASN A 142 -11.09 25.16 -38.04
N ALA A 143 -11.72 24.06 -37.62
CA ALA A 143 -12.34 23.10 -38.52
C ALA A 143 -13.55 23.74 -39.20
N THR A 144 -13.34 24.42 -40.32
CA THR A 144 -14.36 24.53 -41.35
C THR A 144 -14.63 23.12 -41.86
N ARG A 145 -15.66 22.49 -41.28
CA ARG A 145 -16.47 21.38 -41.80
C ARG A 145 -15.82 20.63 -42.97
N ALA A 146 -14.81 19.80 -42.71
CA ALA A 146 -14.35 18.84 -43.71
C ALA A 146 -15.31 17.64 -43.71
N PRO A 147 -15.90 17.24 -44.85
CA PRO A 147 -16.83 16.12 -44.90
C PRO A 147 -16.10 14.78 -44.68
N CYS A 148 -16.78 13.84 -44.05
CA CYS A 148 -16.31 12.46 -43.88
C CYS A 148 -15.98 11.83 -45.25
N SER A 149 -14.70 11.66 -45.57
CA SER A 149 -14.27 10.92 -46.75
C SER A 149 -14.29 9.40 -46.46
N PRO A 150 -14.90 8.57 -47.30
CA PRO A 150 -14.89 7.13 -47.14
C PRO A 150 -13.59 6.57 -47.75
N ARG A 151 -12.63 6.15 -46.92
CA ARG A 151 -11.56 5.25 -47.37
C ARG A 151 -11.53 3.99 -46.52
N ARG A 152 -12.32 3.00 -46.93
CA ARG A 152 -12.06 1.58 -46.70
C ARG A 152 -12.48 0.80 -47.96
N PRO A 153 -11.56 0.12 -48.67
CA PRO A 153 -11.94 -0.78 -49.75
C PRO A 153 -12.63 -2.02 -49.17
N ALA A 154 -13.68 -2.43 -49.87
CA ALA A 154 -14.63 -3.44 -49.44
C ALA A 154 -14.20 -4.84 -49.91
N THR A 155 -13.96 -5.75 -48.97
CA THR A 155 -14.13 -7.19 -49.19
C THR A 155 -14.74 -7.84 -47.94
N ARG A 156 -16.00 -7.50 -47.65
CA ARG A 156 -16.89 -8.35 -46.86
C ARG A 156 -18.29 -8.32 -47.49
N PRO A 157 -18.90 -9.48 -47.79
CA PRO A 157 -20.20 -9.54 -48.42
C PRO A 157 -21.29 -9.14 -47.42
N ARG A 158 -22.38 -8.64 -48.01
CA ARG A 158 -23.43 -7.83 -47.38
C ARG A 158 -24.37 -8.65 -46.50
N ALA A 159 -24.74 -8.10 -45.36
CA ALA A 159 -26.15 -8.03 -44.96
C ALA A 159 -26.38 -6.87 -43.97
N ARG A 160 -27.35 -6.01 -44.31
CA ARG A 160 -27.89 -4.85 -43.56
C ARG A 160 -27.07 -3.55 -43.63
N CYS A 161 -27.01 -2.98 -44.84
CA CYS A 161 -26.99 -1.53 -44.99
C CYS A 161 -28.43 -1.00 -44.85
N CYS A 162 -28.71 -0.21 -43.81
CA CYS A 162 -29.86 0.69 -43.81
C CYS A 162 -29.65 1.77 -44.87
N LYS A 163 -30.62 1.93 -45.78
CA LYS A 163 -30.70 2.99 -46.80
C LYS A 163 -31.91 3.90 -46.46
N PRO A 164 -32.05 5.10 -47.05
CA PRO A 164 -31.47 6.35 -46.55
C PRO A 164 -32.53 7.44 -46.24
N CYS A 165 -32.09 8.56 -45.66
CA CYS A 165 -32.89 9.78 -45.46
C CYS A 165 -33.47 10.34 -46.78
N ARG A 166 -34.72 10.85 -46.76
CA ARG A 166 -35.06 12.16 -47.36
C ARG A 166 -36.44 12.70 -46.92
N THR A 167 -36.39 13.94 -46.42
CA THR A 167 -37.36 15.05 -46.60
C THR A 167 -38.82 14.88 -46.18
N GLY A 168 -39.19 15.58 -45.09
CA GLY A 168 -40.58 15.93 -44.80
C GLY A 168 -40.67 16.94 -43.67
N ARG A 169 -40.76 18.24 -44.00
CA ARG A 169 -41.15 19.30 -43.07
C ARG A 169 -42.47 18.92 -42.37
N ARG A 170 -42.50 18.89 -41.04
CA ARG A 170 -43.68 19.31 -40.28
C ARG A 170 -43.25 20.20 -39.12
N ARG A 171 -43.46 21.50 -39.29
CA ARG A 171 -43.62 22.47 -38.19
C ARG A 171 -44.64 21.89 -37.20
N ARG A 172 -44.31 21.81 -35.91
CA ARG A 172 -45.30 22.00 -34.84
C ARG A 172 -44.66 22.53 -33.56
N LYS A 173 -44.92 23.84 -33.39
CA LYS A 173 -45.19 24.61 -32.18
C LYS A 173 -44.29 24.37 -30.95
N SER A 174 -43.47 25.40 -30.72
CA SER A 174 -42.98 25.88 -29.43
C SER A 174 -43.99 25.72 -28.29
N GLY A 175 -43.59 25.00 -27.25
CA GLY A 175 -44.12 25.09 -25.89
C GLY A 175 -42.95 25.01 -24.91
N PRO A 176 -42.88 25.83 -23.85
CA PRO A 176 -41.73 25.87 -22.96
C PRO A 176 -41.66 24.60 -22.11
N TRP A 177 -40.55 23.88 -22.23
CA TRP A 177 -40.27 22.71 -21.40
C TRP A 177 -39.88 23.19 -19.99
N ARG A 178 -40.78 23.00 -19.01
CA ARG A 178 -40.48 23.22 -17.59
C ARG A 178 -39.73 21.99 -17.04
N PRO A 179 -38.55 22.14 -16.40
CA PRO A 179 -37.92 21.02 -15.73
C PRO A 179 -38.68 20.65 -14.45
N ARG A 180 -39.01 19.36 -14.30
CA ARG A 180 -39.51 18.76 -13.06
C ARG A 180 -38.52 19.04 -11.92
N ARG A 181 -38.87 19.93 -10.99
CA ARG A 181 -38.18 20.06 -9.71
C ARG A 181 -38.29 18.73 -8.96
N ARG A 182 -37.20 17.99 -8.84
CA ARG A 182 -37.08 16.92 -7.83
C ARG A 182 -37.26 17.58 -6.47
N ARG A 183 -38.32 17.22 -5.75
CA ARG A 183 -38.53 17.57 -4.34
C ARG A 183 -37.28 17.17 -3.56
N ARG A 184 -36.59 18.16 -2.99
CA ARG A 184 -35.69 17.97 -1.85
C ARG A 184 -36.55 17.41 -0.71
N SER A 185 -36.41 16.12 -0.40
CA SER A 185 -36.84 15.59 0.89
C SER A 185 -35.96 16.22 1.96
N ARG A 186 -36.62 17.01 2.79
CA ARG A 186 -36.11 17.66 3.99
C ARG A 186 -35.96 16.54 5.04
N PHE A 187 -34.76 16.00 5.21
CA PHE A 187 -34.43 15.12 6.33
C PHE A 187 -34.13 15.99 7.56
N PRO A 188 -34.87 15.88 8.68
CA PRO A 188 -34.49 16.51 9.94
C PRO A 188 -33.37 15.69 10.58
N TRP A 189 -32.24 16.35 10.85
CA TRP A 189 -31.17 15.84 11.69
C TRP A 189 -31.67 15.85 13.14
N ASN A 190 -31.76 14.66 13.75
CA ASN A 190 -31.96 14.52 15.17
C ASN A 190 -30.56 14.47 15.81
N SER A 191 -30.18 15.56 16.49
CA SER A 191 -28.95 15.65 17.28
C SER A 191 -29.24 15.17 18.70
N ALA A 192 -28.76 13.97 19.03
CA ALA A 192 -28.64 13.50 20.40
C ALA A 192 -27.18 13.08 20.62
N THR A 193 -26.47 13.86 21.43
CA THR A 193 -25.17 13.51 22.02
C THR A 193 -25.31 13.41 23.54
N PRO A 194 -24.50 12.56 24.19
CA PRO A 194 -24.67 12.14 25.57
C PRO A 194 -24.04 13.12 26.58
N SER A 195 -24.47 13.05 27.82
CA SER A 195 -23.74 13.49 29.02
C SER A 195 -24.05 12.50 30.14
#